data_AF-A0A7S2I6F1-F1
#
_entry.id   AF-A0A7S2I6F1-F1
#
_cell.length_a   1.000
_cell.length_b   1.000
_cell.length_c   1.000
_cell.angle_alpha   90.00
_cell.angle_beta   90.00
_cell.angle_gamma   90.00
#
_symmetry.space_group_name_H-M   'P 1'
#
loop_
_entity.id
_entity.type
_entity.pdbx_description
1 polymer ?
#
loop_
_entity_poly.entity_id
_entity_poly.type
_entity_poly.pdbx_seq_one_letter_code
_entity_poly.pdbx_strand_id
1 'polypeptide(L)'
;VTKADLCYSLQETLFAMLVEITERAMAHCGQNQVLIVGGVGCNKRLQEMMADMVKSRGGMLCAMDHRYCIDNGAMIAQAGIMAFQHGATTKMEDSWCTQRFRTDQVKTVWRPASAWKHT
;
A
#
# COMPACT_ATOMS: atom_id res chain seq x y z
N VAL A 1 -4.14 5.02 34.87
CA VAL A 1 -4.25 5.16 33.41
C VAL A 1 -4.03 6.62 33.05
N THR A 2 -2.92 6.91 32.39
CA THR A 2 -2.54 8.24 31.91
C THR A 2 -2.95 8.44 30.44
N LYS A 3 -2.88 9.67 29.93
CA LYS A 3 -3.05 9.94 28.49
C LYS A 3 -2.02 9.18 27.65
N ALA A 4 -0.79 9.03 28.16
CA ALA A 4 0.26 8.27 27.49
C ALA A 4 -0.09 6.78 27.42
N ASP A 5 -0.63 6.20 28.49
CA ASP A 5 -1.05 4.79 28.53
C ASP A 5 -2.16 4.52 27.49
N LEU A 6 -3.10 5.46 27.33
CA LEU A 6 -4.16 5.37 26.34
C LEU A 6 -3.62 5.45 24.91
N CYS A 7 -2.76 6.42 24.61
CA CYS A 7 -2.14 6.56 23.29
C CYS A 7 -1.29 5.34 22.91
N TYR A 8 -0.55 4.80 23.87
CA TYR A 8 0.23 3.57 23.69
C TYR A 8 -0.69 2.39 23.35
N SER A 9 -1.69 2.13 24.21
CA SER A 9 -2.60 1.00 24.04
C SER A 9 -3.39 1.10 22.72
N LEU A 10 -3.77 2.30 22.31
CA LEU A 10 -4.41 2.56 21.03
C LEU A 10 -3.50 2.22 19.85
N GLN A 11 -2.25 2.70 19.85
CA GLN A 11 -1.30 2.39 18.79
C GLN A 11 -1.01 0.90 18.71
N GLU A 12 -0.68 0.25 19.83
CA GLU A 12 -0.37 -1.18 19.84
C GLU A 12 -1.54 -2.02 19.33
N THR A 13 -2.76 -1.73 19.81
CA THR A 13 -3.95 -2.51 19.41
C THR A 13 -4.27 -2.32 17.93
N LEU A 14 -4.29 -1.08 17.45
CA LEU A 14 -4.59 -0.78 16.04
C LEU A 14 -3.52 -1.34 15.11
N PHE A 15 -2.24 -1.15 15.43
CA PHE A 15 -1.15 -1.59 14.57
C PHE A 15 -0.99 -3.10 14.60
N ALA A 16 -1.25 -3.79 15.73
CA ALA A 16 -1.29 -5.25 15.77
C ALA A 16 -2.34 -5.80 14.79
N MET A 17 -3.54 -5.22 14.75
CA MET A 17 -4.57 -5.63 13.78
C MET A 17 -4.13 -5.39 12.32
N LEU A 18 -3.46 -4.27 12.03
CA LEU A 18 -2.94 -3.99 10.68
C LEU A 18 -1.83 -4.97 10.26
N VAL A 19 -0.92 -5.30 11.18
CA VAL A 19 0.16 -6.27 10.94
C VAL A 19 -0.43 -7.67 10.70
N GLU A 20 -1.41 -8.09 11.50
CA GLU A 20 -2.07 -9.38 11.38
C GLU A 20 -2.76 -9.57 10.02
N ILE A 21 -3.56 -8.60 9.57
CA ILE A 21 -4.22 -8.69 8.25
C ILE A 21 -3.20 -8.64 7.10
N THR A 22 -2.10 -7.91 7.28
CA THR A 22 -1.03 -7.84 6.28
C THR A 22 -0.30 -9.17 6.18
N GLU A 23 0.03 -9.80 7.31
CA GLU A 23 0.64 -11.12 7.34
C GLU A 23 -0.26 -12.17 6.68
N ARG A 24 -1.57 -12.15 7.00
CA ARG A 24 -2.55 -13.05 6.36
C ARG A 24 -2.59 -12.86 4.85
N ALA A 25 -2.61 -11.61 4.38
CA ALA A 25 -2.58 -11.30 2.96
C ALA A 25 -1.29 -11.82 2.31
N MET A 26 -0.11 -11.56 2.91
CA MET A 26 1.18 -12.05 2.41
C MET A 26 1.19 -13.58 2.26
N ALA A 27 0.71 -14.31 3.27
CA ALA A 27 0.61 -15.76 3.23
C ALA A 27 -0.34 -16.24 2.11
N HIS A 28 -1.48 -15.56 1.95
CA HIS A 28 -2.46 -15.89 0.93
C HIS A 28 -1.98 -15.64 -0.50
N CYS A 29 -1.27 -14.54 -0.75
CA CYS A 29 -0.79 -14.14 -2.08
C CYS A 29 0.68 -14.51 -2.35
N GLY A 30 1.28 -15.34 -1.50
CA GLY A 30 2.65 -15.84 -1.67
C GLY A 30 3.72 -14.76 -1.77
N GLN A 31 3.50 -13.58 -1.16
CA GLN A 31 4.43 -12.45 -1.21
C GLN A 31 5.35 -12.43 0.02
N ASN A 32 6.59 -12.02 -0.21
CA ASN A 32 7.62 -11.84 0.83
C ASN A 32 8.04 -10.37 1.01
N GLN A 33 7.34 -9.44 0.36
CA GLN A 33 7.62 -8.01 0.44
C GLN A 33 6.36 -7.26 0.85
N VAL A 34 6.51 -6.29 1.74
CA VAL A 34 5.44 -5.37 2.14
C VAL A 34 5.89 -3.96 1.81
N LEU A 35 5.01 -3.19 1.19
CA LEU A 35 5.18 -1.77 0.99
C LEU A 35 4.15 -1.03 1.86
N ILE A 36 4.62 -0.16 2.76
CA ILE A 36 3.73 0.72 3.53
C ILE A 36 3.69 2.09 2.85
N VAL A 37 2.49 2.56 2.54
CA VAL A 37 2.21 3.89 1.96
C VAL A 37 1.10 4.60 2.76
N GLY A 38 0.81 5.85 2.41
CA GLY A 38 -0.17 6.69 3.10
C GLY A 38 0.46 7.45 4.28
N GLY A 39 -0.17 8.55 4.70
CA GLY A 39 0.37 9.42 5.74
C GLY A 39 0.62 8.70 7.08
N VAL A 40 -0.22 7.73 7.44
CA VAL A 40 -0.05 6.91 8.66
C VAL A 40 1.14 5.94 8.53
N GLY A 41 1.52 5.59 7.30
CA GLY A 41 2.70 4.77 7.02
C GLY A 41 4.01 5.38 7.49
N CYS A 42 4.03 6.68 7.78
CA CYS A 42 5.17 7.40 8.35
C CYS A 42 5.31 7.19 9.87
N ASN A 43 4.36 6.51 10.54
CA ASN A 43 4.46 6.22 11.96
C ASN A 43 5.56 5.18 12.23
N LYS A 44 6.57 5.58 12.99
CA LYS A 44 7.73 4.72 13.31
C LYS A 44 7.35 3.43 14.02
N ARG A 45 6.38 3.47 14.93
CA ARG A 45 5.95 2.27 15.66
C ARG A 45 5.27 1.26 14.74
N LEU A 46 4.43 1.70 13.80
CA LEU A 46 3.87 0.83 12.77
C LEU A 46 4.96 0.23 11.88
N GLN A 47 5.94 1.03 11.45
CA GLN A 47 7.07 0.55 10.65
C GLN A 47 7.90 -0.51 11.38
N GLU A 48 8.18 -0.30 12.68
CA GLU A 48 8.88 -1.27 13.53
C GLU A 48 8.11 -2.60 13.62
N MET A 49 6.82 -2.56 13.98
CA MET A 49 6.00 -3.78 14.13
C MET A 49 5.88 -4.55 12.81
N MET A 50 5.72 -3.86 11.68
CA MET A 50 5.68 -4.49 10.36
C MET A 50 7.05 -5.06 9.97
N ALA A 51 8.15 -4.35 10.27
CA ALA A 51 9.50 -4.82 9.97
C ALA A 51 9.81 -6.12 10.72
N ASP A 52 9.44 -6.21 12.00
CA ASP A 52 9.61 -7.42 12.81
C ASP A 52 8.83 -8.61 12.23
N MET A 53 7.57 -8.40 11.86
CA MET A 53 6.75 -9.42 11.21
C MET A 53 7.34 -9.86 9.87
N VAL A 54 7.71 -8.91 9.00
CA VAL A 54 8.24 -9.24 7.68
C VAL A 54 9.59 -9.96 7.78
N LYS A 55 10.44 -9.55 8.74
CA LYS A 55 11.74 -10.19 9.01
C LYS A 55 11.56 -11.63 9.51
N SER A 56 10.58 -11.91 10.38
CA SER A 56 10.31 -13.27 10.86
C SER A 56 9.91 -14.22 9.73
N ARG A 57 9.37 -13.68 8.64
CA ARG A 57 9.00 -14.40 7.41
C ARG A 57 10.12 -14.46 6.36
N GLY A 58 11.32 -13.94 6.67
CA GLY A 58 12.43 -13.85 5.72
C GLY A 58 12.17 -12.88 4.55
N GLY A 59 11.27 -11.92 4.76
CA GLY A 59 10.88 -10.92 3.76
C GLY A 59 11.59 -9.58 3.91
N MET A 60 11.13 -8.59 3.12
CA MET A 60 11.63 -7.22 3.18
C MET A 60 10.50 -6.19 3.31
N LEU A 61 10.66 -5.27 4.26
CA LEU A 61 9.80 -4.09 4.37
C LEU A 61 10.36 -2.97 3.50
N CYS A 62 9.55 -2.49 2.56
CA CYS A 62 9.79 -1.27 1.81
C CYS A 62 9.02 -0.14 2.49
N ALA A 63 9.73 0.79 3.12
CA ALA A 63 9.16 2.05 3.59
C ALA A 63 9.58 3.17 2.63
N MET A 64 8.65 4.02 2.22
CA MET A 64 8.96 5.17 1.37
C MET A 64 9.32 6.41 2.20
N ASP A 65 10.12 7.29 1.60
CA ASP A 65 10.37 8.66 2.09
C ASP A 65 9.02 9.36 2.32
N HIS A 66 8.91 10.08 3.44
CA HIS A 66 7.72 10.82 3.85
C HIS A 66 7.11 11.66 2.72
N ARG A 67 7.94 12.22 1.83
CA ARG A 67 7.52 13.04 0.68
C ARG A 67 6.68 12.29 -0.35
N TYR A 68 6.81 10.96 -0.41
CA TYR A 68 6.07 10.11 -1.36
C TYR A 68 4.94 9.31 -0.70
N CYS A 69 4.91 9.24 0.64
CA CYS A 69 3.85 8.55 1.38
C CYS A 69 2.55 9.38 1.50
N ILE A 70 2.65 10.71 1.45
CA ILE A 70 1.49 11.61 1.51
C ILE A 70 0.90 11.84 0.13
N ASP A 71 -0.38 12.21 0.05
CA ASP A 71 -1.05 12.51 -1.21
C ASP A 71 -0.30 13.60 -1.98
N ASN A 72 0.18 13.27 -3.18
CA ASN A 72 0.99 14.15 -4.00
C ASN A 72 0.66 13.98 -5.50
N GLY A 73 0.94 15.01 -6.30
CA GLY A 73 0.72 14.94 -7.75
C GLY A 73 1.65 13.97 -8.48
N ALA A 74 2.82 13.66 -7.91
CA ALA A 74 3.81 12.80 -8.56
C ALA A 74 3.35 11.33 -8.63
N MET A 75 2.64 10.79 -7.63
CA MET A 75 2.06 9.44 -7.71
C MET A 75 1.00 9.32 -8.82
N ILE A 76 0.22 10.38 -9.04
CA ILE A 76 -0.78 10.43 -10.12
C ILE A 76 -0.08 10.52 -11.48
N ALA A 77 0.91 11.41 -11.61
CA ALA A 77 1.69 11.55 -12.84
C ALA A 77 2.43 10.26 -13.20
N GLN A 78 3.04 9.58 -12.21
CA GLN A 78 3.75 8.33 -12.41
C GLN A 78 2.81 7.21 -12.88
N ALA A 79 1.65 7.03 -12.25
CA ALA A 79 0.67 6.04 -12.69
C ALA A 79 0.14 6.35 -14.10
N GLY A 80 -0.11 7.63 -14.41
CA GLY A 80 -0.53 8.09 -15.73
C GLY A 80 0.50 7.83 -16.83
N ILE A 81 1.77 8.16 -16.59
CA ILE A 81 2.88 7.88 -17.52
C ILE A 81 3.04 6.37 -17.74
N MET A 82 3.00 5.57 -16.67
CA MET A 82 3.09 4.11 -16.79
C MET A 82 1.95 3.55 -17.65
N ALA A 83 0.72 4.04 -17.45
CA ALA A 83 -0.42 3.65 -18.25
C ALA A 83 -0.26 4.05 -19.73
N PHE A 84 0.11 5.31 -19.97
CA PHE A 84 0.28 5.87 -21.31
C PHE A 84 1.37 5.17 -22.13
N GLN A 85 2.53 4.90 -21.50
CA GLN A 85 3.62 4.15 -22.12
C GLN A 85 3.24 2.72 -22.52
N HIS A 86 2.21 2.16 -21.89
CA HIS A 86 1.65 0.84 -22.19
C HIS A 86 0.34 0.91 -23.00
N GLY A 87 0.11 2.03 -23.68
CA GLY A 87 -0.97 2.19 -24.66
C GLY A 87 -2.34 2.53 -24.07
N ALA A 88 -2.46 2.76 -22.76
CA ALA A 88 -3.72 3.23 -22.18
C ALA A 88 -3.89 4.74 -22.39
N THR A 89 -5.04 5.12 -22.94
CA THR A 89 -5.45 6.52 -23.11
C THR A 89 -6.90 6.69 -22.65
N THR A 90 -7.23 7.90 -22.21
CA THR A 90 -8.60 8.25 -21.77
C THR A 90 -9.15 9.28 -22.74
N LYS A 91 -10.31 8.99 -23.34
CA LYS A 91 -11.00 9.99 -24.15
C LYS A 91 -11.56 11.09 -23.25
N MET A 92 -11.73 12.29 -23.81
CA MET A 92 -12.28 13.42 -23.05
C MET A 92 -13.66 13.12 -22.46
N GLU A 93 -14.53 12.44 -23.22
CA GLU A 93 -15.87 12.00 -22.78
C GLU A 93 -15.84 11.02 -21.58
N ASP A 94 -14.73 10.30 -21.41
CA ASP A 94 -14.51 9.33 -20.33
C ASP A 94 -13.73 9.93 -19.13
N SER A 95 -13.35 11.21 -19.20
CA SER A 95 -12.50 11.88 -18.18
C SER A 95 -13.24 12.43 -16.95
N TRP A 96 -14.45 11.92 -16.69
CA TRP A 96 -15.29 12.38 -15.58
C TRP A 96 -14.86 11.77 -14.23
N CYS A 97 -15.34 12.35 -13.14
CA CYS A 97 -14.94 11.96 -11.78
C CYS A 97 -15.79 10.82 -11.22
N THR A 98 -15.14 9.73 -10.81
CA THR A 98 -15.78 8.63 -10.06
C THR A 98 -15.47 8.74 -8.57
N GLN A 99 -16.43 9.20 -7.75
CA GLN A 99 -16.21 9.36 -6.30
C GLN A 99 -15.94 8.04 -5.55
N ARG A 100 -16.50 6.93 -6.04
CA ARG A 100 -16.36 5.59 -5.44
C ARG A 100 -15.56 4.66 -6.36
N PHE A 101 -14.42 5.14 -6.81
CA PHE A 101 -13.58 4.38 -7.75
C PHE A 101 -12.98 3.16 -7.04
N ARG A 102 -13.35 1.95 -7.48
CA ARG A 102 -12.84 0.71 -6.86
C ARG A 102 -11.47 0.36 -7.42
N THR A 103 -10.62 -0.20 -6.57
CA THR A 103 -9.27 -0.64 -6.95
C THR A 103 -9.25 -1.75 -8.00
N ASP A 104 -10.29 -2.60 -8.03
CA ASP A 104 -10.43 -3.71 -8.98
C ASP A 104 -11.12 -3.33 -10.31
N GLN A 105 -11.60 -2.09 -10.45
CA GLN A 105 -12.16 -1.58 -11.71
C GLN A 105 -11.06 -1.15 -12.70
N VAL A 106 -9.82 -1.00 -12.24
CA VAL A 106 -8.69 -0.53 -13.06
C VAL A 106 -7.85 -1.71 -13.51
N LYS A 107 -7.75 -1.92 -14.82
CA LYS A 107 -6.81 -2.88 -15.39
C LYS A 107 -5.40 -2.29 -15.38
N THR A 108 -4.47 -2.95 -14.69
CA THR A 108 -3.05 -2.58 -14.65
C THR A 108 -2.34 -3.01 -15.94
N VAL A 109 -2.36 -2.14 -16.96
CA VAL A 109 -1.82 -2.46 -18.30
C VAL A 109 -0.29 -2.60 -18.36
N TRP A 110 0.42 -2.05 -17.38
CA TRP A 110 1.88 -2.05 -17.31
C TRP A 110 2.47 -3.23 -16.51
N ARG A 111 1.63 -4.18 -16.08
CA ARG A 111 2.10 -5.44 -15.50
C ARG A 111 1.59 -6.61 -16.34
N PRO A 112 2.46 -7.56 -16.74
CA PRO A 112 2.02 -8.72 -17.49
C PRO A 112 1.15 -9.63 -16.60
N ALA A 113 0.16 -10.31 -17.18
CA ALA A 113 -0.70 -11.24 -16.45
C ALA A 113 0.10 -12.36 -15.77
N SER A 114 1.23 -12.77 -16.36
CA SER A 114 2.18 -13.73 -15.77
C SER A 114 2.88 -13.26 -14.50
N ALA A 115 2.84 -11.97 -14.18
CA ALA A 115 3.33 -11.44 -12.92
C ALA A 115 2.38 -11.73 -11.74
N TRP A 116 1.15 -12.18 -12.02
CA TRP A 116 0.18 -12.60 -11.00
C TRP A 116 0.35 -14.11 -10.76
N LYS A 117 1.07 -14.49 -9.71
CA LYS A 117 1.33 -15.91 -9.40
C LYS A 117 0.15 -16.66 -8.75
N HIS A 118 -1.03 -16.05 -8.63
CA HIS A 118 -2.15 -16.57 -7.82
C HIS A 118 -3.54 -16.43 -8.47
N THR A 119 -3.63 -16.82 -9.74
CA THR A 119 -4.82 -17.44 -10.34
C THR A 119 -4.36 -18.57 -11.24
#